data_AF-C5ICR5-F1
#
_entry.id   AF-C5ICR5-F1
#
_cell.length_a   1.000
_cell.length_b   1.000
_cell.length_c   1.000
_cell.angle_alpha   90.00
_cell.angle_beta   90.00
_cell.angle_gamma   90.00
#
_symmetry.space_group_name_H-M   'P 1'
#
loop_
_entity.id
_entity.type
_entity.pdbx_description
1 polymer ?
#
loop_
_entity_poly.entity_id
_entity_poly.type
_entity_poly.pdbx_seq_one_letter_code
_entity_poly.pdbx_strand_id
1 'polypeptide(L)'
;WFDNQIIEADTTEDQSGASYDRNTEGWKALSRVAALCNRAEFKVGQESMPILKRDVNGDASEAALLKCCELAMGNVMGYREKHKKVCEI
;
A
#
# COMPACT_ATOMS: atom_id res chain seq x y z
N TRP A 1 -1.51 11.54 -5.90
CA TRP A 1 -1.07 12.94 -6.04
C TRP A 1 -0.30 13.31 -4.80
N PHE A 2 0.93 13.78 -4.97
CA PHE A 2 1.78 14.32 -3.91
C PHE A 2 2.78 15.29 -4.54
N ASP A 3 3.34 16.20 -3.76
CA ASP A 3 4.32 17.20 -4.25
C ASP A 3 3.84 17.97 -5.51
N ASN A 4 2.54 18.25 -5.57
CA ASN A 4 1.88 18.92 -6.70
C ASN A 4 1.96 18.15 -8.05
N GLN A 5 2.20 16.84 -8.00
CA GLN A 5 2.30 15.96 -9.16
C GLN A 5 1.29 14.81 -9.08
N ILE A 6 0.68 14.47 -10.22
CA ILE A 6 -0.10 13.25 -10.40
C ILE A 6 0.87 12.19 -10.88
N ILE A 7 0.95 11.08 -10.14
CA ILE A 7 1.77 9.93 -10.49
C ILE A 7 0.81 8.76 -10.63
N GLU A 8 0.91 8.06 -11.76
CA GLU A 8 0.15 6.85 -12.01
C GLU A 8 0.61 5.74 -11.06
N ALA A 9 -0.36 5.06 -10.45
CA ALA A 9 -0.07 3.90 -9.63
C ALA A 9 0.36 2.76 -10.54
N ASP A 10 1.61 2.32 -10.41
CA ASP A 10 2.08 1.17 -11.16
C ASP A 10 1.37 -0.09 -10.65
N THR A 11 0.63 -0.72 -11.55
CA THR A 11 -0.08 -1.98 -11.34
C THR A 11 0.53 -3.11 -12.18
N THR A 12 1.73 -2.95 -12.69
CA THR A 12 2.46 -4.04 -13.37
C THR A 12 3.02 -5.02 -12.33
N GLU A 13 3.19 -6.29 -12.71
CA GLU A 13 3.75 -7.28 -11.78
C GLU A 13 5.23 -7.00 -11.46
N ASP A 14 5.92 -6.29 -12.36
CA ASP A 14 7.35 -5.96 -12.31
C ASP A 14 7.65 -4.52 -11.83
N GLN A 15 6.63 -3.70 -11.59
CA GLN A 15 6.75 -2.31 -11.11
C GLN A 15 7.74 -1.44 -11.92
N SER A 16 7.77 -1.67 -13.23
CA SER A 16 8.70 -1.01 -14.17
C SER A 16 8.14 0.26 -14.82
N GLY A 17 6.85 0.55 -14.62
CA GLY A 17 6.08 1.57 -15.33
C GLY A 17 6.08 2.95 -14.68
N ALA A 18 6.28 3.07 -13.36
CA ALA A 18 6.32 4.38 -12.69
C ALA A 18 7.57 4.56 -11.80
N SER A 19 8.46 5.46 -12.22
CA SER A 19 9.60 5.89 -11.42
C SER A 19 9.27 7.21 -10.71
N TYR A 20 9.19 7.16 -9.39
CA TYR A 20 9.08 8.33 -8.52
C TYR A 20 10.00 8.12 -7.31
N ASP A 21 10.54 9.22 -6.78
CA ASP A 21 11.43 9.14 -5.64
C ASP A 21 10.62 8.81 -4.37
N ARG A 22 10.84 7.61 -3.84
CA ARG A 22 10.19 7.13 -2.61
C ARG A 22 10.80 7.76 -1.35
N ASN A 23 11.81 8.63 -1.48
CA ASN A 23 12.43 9.32 -0.36
C ASN A 23 11.87 10.74 -0.14
N THR A 24 10.98 11.24 -1.00
CA THR A 24 10.37 12.55 -0.79
C THR A 24 9.48 12.53 0.45
N GLU A 25 9.42 13.67 1.13
CA GLU A 25 8.56 13.84 2.30
C GLU A 25 7.07 13.69 1.94
N GLY A 26 6.66 14.17 0.75
CA GLY A 26 5.30 14.00 0.24
C GLY A 26 4.92 12.53 0.08
N TRP A 27 5.80 11.71 -0.50
CA TRP A 27 5.57 10.28 -0.61
C TRP A 27 5.54 9.58 0.75
N LYS A 28 6.48 9.89 1.66
CA LYS A 28 6.49 9.30 3.02
C LYS A 28 5.21 9.60 3.79
N ALA A 29 4.70 10.83 3.71
CA ALA A 29 3.44 11.21 4.33
C ALA A 29 2.25 10.45 3.72
N LEU A 30 2.17 10.41 2.39
CA LEU A 30 1.08 9.73 1.67
C LEU A 30 1.06 8.22 1.95
N SER A 31 2.21 7.56 1.80
CA SER A 31 2.35 6.12 2.01
C SER A 31 2.06 5.71 3.46
N ARG A 32 2.47 6.52 4.44
CA ARG A 32 2.11 6.31 5.86
C ARG A 32 0.60 6.34 6.08
N VAL A 33 -0.09 7.33 5.53
CA VAL A 33 -1.56 7.44 5.68
C VAL A 33 -2.24 6.25 4.99
N ALA A 34 -1.87 5.94 3.75
CA ALA A 34 -2.46 4.84 3.00
C ALA A 34 -2.21 3.48 3.68
N ALA A 35 -1.04 3.29 4.31
CA ALA A 35 -0.73 2.10 5.08
C ALA A 35 -1.55 2.00 6.38
N LEU A 36 -1.68 3.09 7.16
CA LEU A 36 -2.29 3.03 8.51
C LEU A 36 -3.82 3.23 8.52
N CYS A 37 -4.34 4.07 7.62
CA CYS A 37 -5.77 4.42 7.55
C CYS A 37 -6.51 3.51 6.57
N ASN A 38 -6.30 2.20 6.69
CA ASN A 38 -6.90 1.21 5.81
C ASN A 38 -7.17 -0.08 6.62
N ARG A 39 -8.36 -0.65 6.48
CA ARG A 39 -8.80 -1.84 7.24
C ARG A 39 -8.60 -3.15 6.48
N ALA A 40 -8.19 -3.08 5.22
CA ALA A 40 -8.06 -4.25 4.39
C ALA A 40 -6.87 -5.13 4.82
N GLU A 41 -7.03 -6.44 4.69
CA GLU A 41 -6.01 -7.44 5.03
C GLU A 41 -5.91 -8.51 3.95
N PHE A 42 -4.70 -8.97 3.64
CA PHE A 42 -4.51 -10.12 2.75
C PHE A 42 -5.07 -11.39 3.40
N LYS A 43 -5.70 -12.24 2.59
CA LYS A 43 -6.09 -13.58 3.07
C LYS A 43 -4.85 -14.42 3.36
N VAL A 44 -4.94 -15.26 4.39
CA VAL A 44 -3.87 -16.17 4.81
C VAL A 44 -3.57 -17.25 3.76
N GLY A 45 -2.31 -17.68 3.67
CA GLY A 45 -1.88 -18.78 2.78
C GLY A 45 -1.65 -18.36 1.33
N GLN A 46 -1.48 -17.06 1.09
CA GLN A 46 -1.30 -16.46 -0.24
C GLN A 46 0.06 -15.76 -0.40
N GLU A 47 1.01 -16.03 0.50
CA GLU A 47 2.31 -15.36 0.57
C GLU A 47 3.17 -15.63 -0.67
N SER A 48 3.00 -16.79 -1.31
CA SER A 48 3.68 -17.18 -2.55
C SER A 48 3.09 -16.56 -3.82
N MET A 49 1.88 -16.00 -3.75
CA MET A 49 1.23 -15.39 -4.91
C MET A 49 1.70 -13.94 -5.12
N PRO A 50 1.73 -13.46 -6.38
CA PRO A 50 1.94 -12.04 -6.68
C PRO A 50 0.93 -11.16 -5.95
N ILE A 51 1.39 -10.04 -5.38
CA ILE A 51 0.59 -9.15 -4.52
C ILE A 51 -0.73 -8.74 -5.20
N LEU A 52 -0.69 -8.42 -6.49
CA LEU A 52 -1.87 -8.01 -7.26
C LEU A 52 -2.94 -9.10 -7.37
N LYS A 53 -2.53 -10.38 -7.33
CA LYS A 53 -3.39 -11.56 -7.40
C LYS A 53 -3.84 -12.07 -6.03
N ARG A 54 -3.28 -11.55 -4.93
CA ARG A 54 -3.75 -11.90 -3.59
C ARG A 54 -5.17 -11.40 -3.36
N ASP A 55 -5.98 -12.25 -2.75
CA ASP A 55 -7.28 -11.90 -2.22
C ASP A 55 -7.11 -11.05 -0.96
N VAL A 56 -8.02 -10.10 -0.82
CA VAL A 56 -8.02 -9.14 0.28
C VAL A 56 -9.41 -9.12 0.91
N ASN A 57 -9.48 -9.13 2.23
CA ASN A 57 -10.68 -8.84 2.98
C ASN A 57 -10.76 -7.32 3.14
N GLY A 58 -11.78 -6.68 2.57
CA GLY A 58 -11.94 -5.22 2.54
C GLY A 58 -12.74 -4.80 1.33
N ASP A 59 -13.11 -3.52 1.23
CA ASP A 59 -13.71 -3.01 0.01
C ASP A 59 -12.68 -2.88 -1.13
N ALA A 60 -13.16 -2.69 -2.36
CA ALA A 60 -12.30 -2.64 -3.54
C ALA A 60 -11.26 -1.51 -3.49
N SER A 61 -11.62 -0.36 -2.90
CA SER A 61 -10.73 0.80 -2.81
C SER A 61 -9.63 0.59 -1.76
N GLU A 62 -9.99 0.07 -0.59
CA GLU A 62 -9.02 -0.29 0.45
C GLU A 62 -8.10 -1.42 -0.01
N ALA A 63 -8.63 -2.41 -0.74
CA ALA A 63 -7.85 -3.50 -1.29
C ALA A 63 -6.82 -3.01 -2.33
N ALA A 64 -7.21 -2.07 -3.20
CA ALA A 64 -6.30 -1.47 -4.16
C ALA A 64 -5.17 -0.69 -3.45
N LEU A 65 -5.50 0.11 -2.44
CA LEU A 65 -4.52 0.84 -1.64
C LEU A 65 -3.56 -0.09 -0.88
N LEU A 66 -4.07 -1.18 -0.29
CA LEU A 66 -3.25 -2.16 0.41
C LEU A 66 -2.21 -2.79 -0.53
N LYS A 67 -2.66 -3.24 -1.70
CA LYS A 67 -1.77 -3.82 -2.73
C LYS A 67 -0.74 -2.82 -3.22
N CYS A 68 -1.14 -1.58 -3.48
CA CYS A 68 -0.24 -0.50 -3.88
C CYS A 68 0.83 -0.22 -2.81
N CYS A 69 0.43 -0.11 -1.54
CA CYS A 69 1.35 0.12 -0.43
C CYS A 69 2.30 -1.07 -0.23
N GLU A 70 1.81 -2.30 -0.33
CA GLU A 70 2.63 -3.51 -0.19
C GLU A 70 3.69 -3.57 -1.30
N LEU A 71 3.32 -3.26 -2.55
CA LEU A 71 4.28 -3.21 -3.66
C LEU A 71 5.33 -2.10 -3.48
N ALA A 72 4.95 -0.94 -2.95
CA ALA A 72 5.85 0.20 -2.85
C ALA A 72 6.74 0.16 -1.59
N MET A 73 6.21 -0.35 -0.47
CA MET A 73 6.84 -0.34 0.86
C MET A 73 7.34 -1.71 1.33
N GLY A 74 6.83 -2.81 0.75
CA GLY A 74 7.26 -4.17 1.04
C GLY A 74 6.41 -4.92 2.08
N ASN A 75 6.43 -4.49 3.35
CA ASN A 75 5.74 -5.20 4.44
C ASN A 75 4.81 -4.25 5.24
N VAL A 76 3.63 -3.98 4.68
CA VAL A 76 2.64 -3.06 5.26
C VAL A 76 2.06 -3.63 6.56
N MET A 77 1.84 -4.94 6.63
CA MET A 77 1.29 -5.57 7.84
C MET A 77 2.26 -5.42 9.03
N GLY A 78 3.54 -5.69 8.82
CA GLY A 78 4.57 -5.44 9.84
C GLY A 78 4.75 -3.96 10.16
N TYR A 79 4.49 -3.06 9.21
CA TYR A 79 4.47 -1.62 9.48
C TYR A 79 3.32 -1.23 10.41
N ARG A 80 2.12 -1.79 10.20
CA ARG A 80 0.94 -1.60 11.07
C ARG A 80 1.17 -2.16 12.48
N GLU A 81 1.82 -3.32 12.61
CA GLU A 81 2.13 -3.91 13.92
C GLU A 81 3.02 -3.00 14.78
N LYS A 82 3.97 -2.29 14.16
CA LYS A 82 4.84 -1.30 14.82
C LYS A 82 4.09 0.00 15.19
N HIS A 83 2.98 0.29 14.53
CA HIS A 83 2.18 1.50 14.72
C HIS A 83 0.74 1.14 15.08
N LYS A 84 0.56 0.55 16.27
CA LYS A 84 -0.74 0.06 16.72
C LYS A 84 -1.80 1.16 16.69
N LYS A 85 -2.90 0.89 15.99
CA LYS A 85 -4.07 1.77 15.93
C LYS A 85 -4.71 1.86 17.32
N VAL A 86 -4.83 3.08 17.84
CA VAL A 86 -5.51 3.36 19.12
C VAL A 86 -7.00 3.61 18.90
N CYS A 87 -7.32 4.37 17.86
CA CYS A 87 -8.69 4.64 17.44
C CYS A 87 -8.74 4.89 15.92
N GLU A 88 -9.94 4.83 15.38
CA GLU A 88 -10.32 5.32 14.07
C GLU A 88 -11.60 6.16 14.25
N ILE A 89 -11.82 7.11 13.36
CA ILE A 89 -12.94 8.05 13.41
C ILE A 89 -13.87 7.74 12.24
#